data_AF-A0A2G1VR02-F1
#
_entry.id   AF-A0A2G1VR02-F1
#
_cell.length_a   1.000
_cell.length_b   1.000
_cell.length_c   1.000
_cell.angle_alpha   90.00
_cell.angle_beta   90.00
_cell.angle_gamma   90.00
#
_symmetry.space_group_name_H-M   'P 1'
#
loop_
_entity.id
_entity.type
_entity.pdbx_description
1 polymer ?
#
loop_
_entity_poly.entity_id
_entity_poly.type
_entity_poly.pdbx_seq_one_letter_code
_entity_poly.pdbx_strand_id
1 'polypeptide(L)'
;MRTTTTVNAGSMADIAFLMLIFFLTTTTIETDKGLNQTLPEPCESKDCSSEIAERNLFRISANSEGNYLVNDELTPVELLSEEIIQFVTNPDQLESKPALPEKAVISFQFSRELDYRAYVEILDQVKAAYHKMRAAYSQQKFLKDLDQLSESELKQVLEAYPLNLGESTPEVFSL
;
A
#
# COMPACT_ATOMS: atom_id res chain seq x y z
N MET A 1 -56.34 -11.84 -42.86
CA MET A 1 -55.37 -10.81 -43.26
C MET A 1 -54.60 -10.42 -42.01
N ARG A 2 -53.30 -10.71 -41.92
CA ARG A 2 -52.50 -10.44 -40.71
C ARG A 2 -51.88 -9.06 -40.88
N THR A 3 -52.32 -8.08 -40.10
CA THR A 3 -51.78 -6.72 -40.14
C THR A 3 -50.36 -6.74 -39.61
N THR A 4 -49.37 -6.63 -40.49
CA THR A 4 -47.98 -6.44 -40.10
C THR A 4 -47.84 -5.02 -39.57
N THR A 5 -47.77 -4.86 -38.26
CA THR A 5 -47.38 -3.60 -37.62
C THR A 5 -45.92 -3.33 -37.98
N THR A 6 -45.68 -2.50 -38.98
CA THR A 6 -44.34 -2.05 -39.35
C THR A 6 -43.90 -1.02 -38.31
N VAL A 7 -43.13 -1.48 -37.33
CA VAL A 7 -42.44 -0.59 -36.40
C VAL A 7 -41.42 0.21 -37.21
N ASN A 8 -41.40 1.54 -37.05
CA ASN A 8 -40.46 2.39 -37.76
C ASN A 8 -39.03 2.16 -37.21
N ALA A 9 -38.35 1.15 -37.76
CA ALA A 9 -37.03 0.72 -37.34
C ALA A 9 -35.97 1.82 -37.51
N GLY A 10 -36.17 2.76 -38.44
CA GLY A 10 -35.29 3.91 -38.61
C GLY A 10 -35.30 4.83 -37.40
N SER A 11 -36.48 5.20 -36.91
CA SER A 11 -36.64 6.04 -35.71
C SER A 11 -36.19 5.33 -34.43
N MET A 12 -36.41 4.01 -34.33
CA MET A 12 -35.94 3.24 -33.19
C MET A 12 -34.41 3.11 -33.17
N ALA A 13 -33.78 2.93 -34.34
CA ALA A 13 -32.32 2.86 -34.46
C ALA A 13 -31.63 4.19 -34.13
N ASP A 14 -32.22 5.32 -34.55
CA ASP A 14 -31.65 6.65 -34.30
C ASP A 14 -31.65 7.00 -32.80
N ILE A 15 -32.77 6.73 -32.11
CA ILE A 15 -32.86 6.94 -30.65
C ILE A 15 -31.89 6.02 -29.90
N ALA A 16 -31.78 4.75 -30.30
CA ALA A 16 -30.84 3.82 -29.68
C ALA A 16 -29.38 4.23 -29.91
N PHE A 17 -29.06 4.76 -31.09
CA PHE A 17 -27.72 5.24 -31.44
C PHE A 17 -27.33 6.48 -30.65
N LEU A 18 -28.25 7.45 -30.52
CA LEU A 18 -28.03 8.64 -29.69
C LEU A 18 -27.90 8.31 -28.21
N MET A 19 -28.68 7.35 -27.70
CA MET A 19 -28.53 6.85 -26.32
C MET A 19 -27.17 6.18 -26.12
N LEU A 20 -26.68 5.40 -27.09
CA LEU A 20 -25.37 4.77 -27.02
C LEU A 20 -24.24 5.81 -27.01
N ILE A 21 -24.30 6.82 -27.89
CA ILE A 21 -23.33 7.93 -27.89
C ILE A 21 -23.42 8.70 -26.58
N PHE A 22 -24.62 8.99 -26.09
CA PHE A 22 -24.82 9.64 -24.79
C PHE A 22 -24.14 8.85 -23.68
N PHE A 23 -24.43 7.55 -23.55
CA PHE A 23 -23.74 6.70 -22.57
C PHE A 23 -22.22 6.68 -22.77
N LEU A 24 -21.72 6.54 -24.00
CA LEU A 24 -20.27 6.54 -24.28
C LEU A 24 -19.57 7.88 -24.02
N THR A 25 -20.29 9.00 -24.17
CA THR A 25 -19.75 10.36 -24.00
C THR A 25 -19.86 10.86 -22.56
N THR A 26 -20.87 10.42 -21.82
CA THR A 26 -21.04 10.74 -20.41
C THR A 26 -20.44 9.69 -19.48
N THR A 27 -20.01 8.52 -19.98
CA THR A 27 -19.15 7.61 -19.20
C THR A 27 -17.76 8.22 -19.06
N THR A 28 -17.60 9.09 -18.08
CA THR A 28 -16.29 9.45 -17.58
C THR A 28 -15.75 8.24 -16.83
N ILE A 29 -14.62 7.68 -17.29
CA ILE A 29 -13.81 6.85 -16.40
C ILE A 29 -13.21 7.83 -15.41
N GLU A 30 -13.76 7.87 -14.19
CA GLU A 30 -13.10 8.51 -13.05
C GLU A 30 -11.71 7.89 -12.96
N THR A 31 -10.67 8.66 -13.28
CA THR A 31 -9.31 8.21 -13.02
C THR A 31 -9.10 8.29 -11.53
N ASP A 32 -9.27 7.16 -10.84
CA ASP A 32 -8.80 7.03 -9.47
C ASP A 32 -7.35 7.53 -9.43
N LYS A 33 -7.06 8.42 -8.49
CA LYS A 33 -5.68 8.82 -8.23
C LYS A 33 -4.94 7.56 -7.81
N GLY A 34 -4.22 6.96 -8.76
CA GLY A 34 -3.48 5.73 -8.51
C GLY A 34 -2.39 5.98 -7.46
N LEU A 35 -2.25 5.08 -6.51
CA LEU A 35 -1.10 5.07 -5.63
C LEU A 35 0.12 4.64 -6.44
N ASN A 36 1.15 5.49 -6.50
CA ASN A 36 2.40 5.14 -7.15
C ASN A 36 3.17 4.17 -6.23
N GLN A 37 2.91 2.87 -6.40
CA GLN A 37 3.54 1.79 -5.65
C GLN A 37 4.20 0.81 -6.62
N THR A 38 5.49 0.57 -6.40
CA THR A 38 6.20 -0.52 -7.06
C THR A 38 5.71 -1.83 -6.46
N LEU A 39 5.23 -2.73 -7.31
CA LEU A 39 4.87 -4.08 -6.89
C LEU A 39 6.15 -4.84 -6.49
N PRO A 40 6.09 -5.69 -5.46
CA PRO A 40 7.17 -6.60 -5.14
C PRO A 40 7.56 -7.43 -6.37
N GLU A 41 8.82 -7.86 -6.42
CA GLU A 41 9.25 -8.78 -7.47
C GLU A 41 8.39 -10.06 -7.42
N PRO A 42 7.99 -10.59 -8.59
CA PRO A 42 7.25 -11.83 -8.64
C PRO A 42 8.10 -12.95 -8.03
N CYS A 43 7.51 -13.77 -7.18
CA CYS A 43 8.24 -14.89 -6.58
C CYS A 43 8.81 -15.80 -7.67
N GLU A 44 10.10 -16.09 -7.60
CA GLU A 44 10.74 -17.03 -8.53
C GLU A 44 10.37 -18.49 -8.26
N SER A 45 9.96 -18.82 -7.03
CA SER A 45 9.51 -20.16 -6.61
C SER A 45 7.98 -20.25 -6.51
N LYS A 46 7.43 -21.45 -6.76
CA LYS A 46 6.00 -21.77 -6.59
C LYS A 46 5.48 -21.57 -5.17
N ASP A 47 6.37 -21.61 -4.18
CA ASP A 47 6.08 -21.33 -2.78
C ASP A 47 6.63 -19.95 -2.41
N CYS A 48 5.77 -18.93 -2.44
CA CYS A 48 6.01 -17.60 -1.86
C CYS A 48 5.81 -17.59 -0.33
N SER A 49 5.37 -18.71 0.27
CA SER A 49 5.12 -18.83 1.69
C SER A 49 6.44 -19.04 2.42
N SER A 50 7.27 -18.00 2.48
CA SER A 50 8.31 -17.98 3.50
C SER A 50 7.60 -17.88 4.85
N GLU A 51 7.86 -18.82 5.76
CA GLU A 51 7.43 -18.70 7.14
C GLU A 51 8.16 -17.50 7.76
N ILE A 52 7.54 -16.33 7.71
CA ILE A 52 8.05 -15.12 8.34
C ILE A 52 7.87 -15.31 9.85
N ALA A 53 8.97 -15.27 10.59
CA ALA A 53 8.92 -15.34 12.04
C ALA A 53 8.08 -14.18 12.60
N GLU A 54 7.20 -14.44 13.56
CA GLU A 54 6.28 -13.43 14.11
C GLU A 54 7.03 -12.19 14.64
N ARG A 55 8.21 -12.37 15.24
CA ARG A 55 9.08 -11.27 15.71
C ARG A 55 9.55 -10.30 14.62
N ASN A 56 9.48 -10.71 13.35
CA ASN A 56 9.88 -9.89 12.21
C ASN A 56 8.68 -9.15 11.58
N LEU A 57 7.47 -9.43 12.06
CA LEU A 57 6.23 -8.89 11.53
C LEU A 57 5.79 -7.67 12.35
N PHE A 58 5.58 -6.56 11.68
CA PHE A 58 4.96 -5.37 12.24
C PHE A 58 3.55 -5.27 11.69
N ARG A 59 2.53 -5.45 12.53
CA ARG A 59 1.13 -5.48 12.10
C ARG A 59 0.52 -4.11 12.25
N ILE A 60 -0.07 -3.60 11.16
CA ILE A 60 -0.87 -2.39 11.16
C ILE A 60 -2.25 -2.77 10.67
N SER A 61 -3.24 -2.64 11.53
CA SER A 61 -4.63 -2.93 11.20
C SER A 61 -5.47 -1.66 11.29
N ALA A 62 -6.47 -1.53 10.42
CA ALA A 62 -7.37 -0.38 10.42
C ALA A 62 -8.79 -0.79 10.05
N ASN A 63 -9.77 -0.24 10.77
CA ASN A 63 -11.18 -0.55 10.60
C ASN A 63 -11.91 0.57 9.82
N SER A 64 -13.18 0.32 9.48
CA SER A 64 -14.02 1.25 8.73
C SER A 64 -14.29 2.58 9.43
N GLU A 65 -14.08 2.65 10.75
CA GLU A 65 -14.28 3.86 11.56
C GLU A 65 -13.06 4.78 11.55
N GLY A 66 -11.97 4.36 10.89
CA GLY A 66 -10.70 5.10 10.88
C GLY A 66 -9.85 4.87 12.13
N ASN A 67 -10.24 3.93 12.99
CA ASN A 67 -9.38 3.48 14.09
C ASN A 67 -8.33 2.52 13.54
N TYR A 68 -7.09 2.69 13.96
CA TYR A 68 -5.97 1.82 13.60
C TYR A 68 -5.28 1.29 14.86
N LEU A 69 -4.77 0.08 14.73
CA LEU A 69 -4.00 -0.60 15.74
C LEU A 69 -2.62 -0.92 15.17
N VAL A 70 -1.63 -0.80 16.03
CA VAL A 70 -0.25 -1.18 15.73
C VAL A 70 0.11 -2.31 16.69
N ASN A 71 0.41 -3.50 16.15
CA ASN A 71 0.60 -4.72 16.94
C ASN A 71 -0.52 -4.94 17.99
N ASP A 72 -1.76 -4.74 17.57
CA ASP A 72 -2.98 -4.86 18.39
C ASP A 72 -3.15 -3.80 19.50
N GLU A 73 -2.34 -2.73 19.50
CA GLU A 73 -2.43 -1.61 20.44
C GLU A 73 -2.89 -0.30 19.77
N LEU A 74 -3.76 0.45 20.47
CA LEU A 74 -4.21 1.78 20.03
C LEU A 74 -3.06 2.77 20.14
N THR A 75 -2.51 3.13 18.98
CA THR A 75 -1.37 4.05 18.86
C THR A 75 -1.83 5.32 18.13
N PRO A 76 -1.27 6.53 18.35
CA PRO A 76 -1.43 7.71 17.49
C PRO A 76 -0.74 7.58 16.11
N VAL A 77 -1.34 8.05 15.00
CA VAL A 77 -0.79 7.93 13.63
C VAL A 77 0.56 8.64 13.56
N GLU A 78 0.68 9.73 14.31
CA GLU A 78 1.87 10.57 14.37
C GLU A 78 3.08 9.81 14.94
N LEU A 79 2.84 8.83 15.82
CA LEU A 79 3.89 8.02 16.45
C LEU A 79 4.27 6.79 15.60
N LEU A 80 3.42 6.39 14.64
CA LEU A 80 3.65 5.23 13.79
C LEU A 80 5.01 5.28 13.09
N SER A 81 5.43 6.47 12.63
CA SER A 81 6.73 6.65 11.98
C SER A 81 7.89 6.29 12.91
N GLU A 82 7.82 6.69 14.18
CA GLU A 82 8.87 6.44 15.17
C GLU A 82 8.90 4.97 15.61
N GLU A 83 7.74 4.36 15.78
CA GLU A 83 7.63 2.95 16.12
C GLU A 83 8.20 2.04 15.04
N ILE A 84 7.92 2.33 13.76
CA ILE A 84 8.49 1.59 12.64
C ILE A 84 10.03 1.71 12.67
N ILE A 85 10.57 2.91 12.91
CA ILE A 85 12.02 3.10 13.00
C ILE A 85 12.59 2.25 14.15
N GLN A 86 12.00 2.30 15.34
CA GLN A 86 12.47 1.53 16.49
C GLN A 86 12.31 0.01 16.32
N PHE A 87 11.32 -0.42 15.55
CA PHE A 87 11.11 -1.83 15.22
C PHE A 87 12.18 -2.32 14.24
N VAL A 88 12.37 -1.60 13.13
CA VAL A 88 13.28 -1.98 12.05
C VAL A 88 14.74 -1.88 12.48
N THR A 89 15.11 -0.84 13.23
CA THR A 89 16.50 -0.63 13.66
C THR A 89 16.90 -1.47 14.87
N ASN A 90 15.93 -1.91 15.68
CA ASN A 90 16.12 -2.72 16.90
C ASN A 90 17.38 -2.35 17.71
N PRO A 91 17.50 -1.09 18.18
CA PRO A 91 18.72 -0.59 18.83
C PRO A 91 19.06 -1.36 20.12
N ASP A 92 18.04 -1.82 20.83
CA ASP A 92 18.15 -2.57 22.09
C ASP A 92 18.41 -4.08 21.88
N GLN A 93 18.50 -4.53 20.61
CA GLN A 93 18.75 -5.93 20.24
C GLN A 93 17.79 -6.93 20.92
N LEU A 94 16.51 -6.55 21.01
CA LEU A 94 15.49 -7.39 21.63
C LEU A 94 15.20 -8.61 20.75
N GLU A 95 15.06 -9.79 21.38
CA GLU A 95 14.74 -11.05 20.67
C GLU A 95 13.36 -11.04 20.00
N SER A 96 12.45 -10.20 20.50
CA SER A 96 11.08 -10.01 19.98
C SER A 96 11.00 -9.11 18.75
N LYS A 97 12.12 -8.53 18.32
CA LYS A 97 12.23 -7.62 17.15
C LYS A 97 13.13 -8.25 16.08
N PRO A 98 13.07 -7.75 14.83
CA PRO A 98 13.93 -8.26 13.77
C PRO A 98 15.41 -8.05 14.12
N ALA A 99 16.21 -9.09 13.85
CA ALA A 99 17.66 -9.04 14.09
C ALA A 99 18.39 -8.13 13.10
N LEU A 100 17.81 -7.93 11.92
CA LEU A 100 18.34 -7.12 10.83
C LEU A 100 17.19 -6.34 10.18
N PRO A 101 17.41 -5.10 9.73
CA PRO A 101 16.40 -4.32 9.01
C PRO A 101 15.82 -5.05 7.80
N GLU A 102 16.65 -5.82 7.09
CA GLU A 102 16.25 -6.61 5.91
C GLU A 102 15.17 -7.64 6.19
N LYS A 103 15.08 -8.13 7.43
CA LYS A 103 14.10 -9.15 7.82
C LYS A 103 12.78 -8.55 8.27
N ALA A 104 12.70 -7.24 8.48
CA ALA A 104 11.48 -6.58 8.90
C ALA A 104 10.43 -6.63 7.78
N VAL A 105 9.20 -7.00 8.14
CA VAL A 105 8.06 -7.04 7.24
C VAL A 105 6.93 -6.22 7.85
N ILE A 106 6.43 -5.25 7.10
CA ILE A 106 5.26 -4.46 7.48
C ILE A 106 4.03 -5.10 6.88
N SER A 107 3.13 -5.58 7.72
CA SER A 107 1.87 -6.22 7.32
C SER A 107 0.70 -5.27 7.52
N PHE A 108 -0.06 -5.03 6.45
CA PHE A 108 -1.30 -4.28 6.48
C PHE A 108 -2.50 -5.21 6.57
N GLN A 109 -3.46 -4.84 7.42
CA GLN A 109 -4.74 -5.50 7.62
C GLN A 109 -5.85 -4.45 7.64
N PHE A 110 -6.28 -4.02 6.46
CA PHE A 110 -7.27 -2.95 6.34
C PHE A 110 -8.64 -3.51 5.97
N SER A 111 -9.67 -3.02 6.65
CA SER A 111 -11.06 -3.25 6.26
C SER A 111 -11.29 -2.69 4.86
N ARG A 112 -12.12 -3.40 4.07
CA ARG A 112 -12.47 -2.98 2.70
C ARG A 112 -13.28 -1.69 2.68
N GLU A 113 -13.89 -1.36 3.81
CA GLU A 113 -14.71 -0.20 4.04
C GLU A 113 -13.91 0.97 4.64
N LEU A 114 -12.59 0.83 4.84
CA LEU A 114 -11.71 1.90 5.29
C LEU A 114 -11.71 3.06 4.29
N ASP A 115 -11.78 4.28 4.80
CA ASP A 115 -11.67 5.47 3.95
C ASP A 115 -10.31 5.54 3.24
N TYR A 116 -10.33 5.83 1.94
CA TYR A 116 -9.13 5.87 1.12
C TYR A 116 -8.10 6.88 1.63
N ARG A 117 -8.53 7.99 2.24
CA ARG A 117 -7.60 8.98 2.82
C ARG A 117 -6.83 8.38 4.00
N ALA A 118 -7.51 7.67 4.89
CA ALA A 118 -6.89 7.02 6.04
C ALA A 118 -5.86 5.96 5.58
N TYR A 119 -6.20 5.19 4.54
CA TYR A 119 -5.27 4.25 3.91
C TYR A 119 -3.99 4.93 3.41
N VAL A 120 -4.13 6.03 2.65
CA VAL A 120 -2.99 6.78 2.10
C VAL A 120 -2.15 7.40 3.22
N GLU A 121 -2.79 7.93 4.27
CA GLU A 121 -2.11 8.54 5.40
C GLU A 121 -1.21 7.55 6.15
N ILE A 122 -1.70 6.34 6.41
CA ILE A 122 -0.90 5.27 7.04
C ILE A 122 0.29 4.89 6.15
N LEU A 123 0.05 4.72 4.85
CA LEU A 123 1.12 4.41 3.90
C LEU A 123 2.19 5.50 3.82
N ASP A 124 1.79 6.77 3.86
CA ASP A 124 2.71 7.89 3.85
C ASP A 124 3.57 7.92 5.11
N GLN A 125 3.02 7.58 6.29
CA GLN A 125 3.82 7.45 7.52
C GLN A 125 4.85 6.32 7.43
N VAL A 126 4.48 5.17 6.88
CA VAL A 126 5.41 4.04 6.65
C VAL A 126 6.52 4.46 5.69
N LYS A 127 6.18 5.08 4.56
CA LYS A 127 7.16 5.57 3.59
C LYS A 127 8.07 6.63 4.20
N ALA A 128 7.52 7.55 5.01
CA ALA A 128 8.28 8.59 5.70
C ALA A 128 9.28 7.99 6.70
N ALA A 129 8.89 6.94 7.44
CA ALA A 129 9.79 6.23 8.34
C ALA A 129 11.00 5.65 7.59
N TYR A 130 10.75 4.93 6.49
CA TYR A 130 11.81 4.37 5.66
C TYR A 130 12.68 5.45 5.00
N HIS A 131 12.08 6.56 4.56
CA HIS A 131 12.82 7.70 4.04
C HIS A 131 13.79 8.27 5.09
N LYS A 132 13.34 8.46 6.34
CA LYS A 132 14.20 8.93 7.45
C LYS A 132 15.36 7.96 7.70
N MET A 133 15.10 6.64 7.77
CA MET A 133 16.15 5.63 7.98
C MET A 133 17.18 5.62 6.85
N ARG A 134 16.70 5.66 5.60
CA ARG A 134 17.54 5.69 4.40
C ARG A 134 18.37 6.97 4.32
N ALA A 135 17.78 8.13 4.64
CA ALA A 135 18.49 9.40 4.67
C ALA A 135 19.59 9.40 5.74
N ALA A 136 19.30 8.90 6.94
CA ALA A 136 20.28 8.78 8.01
C ALA A 136 21.44 7.84 7.61
N TYR A 137 21.14 6.69 7.01
CA TYR A 137 22.15 5.75 6.52
C TYR A 137 22.99 6.33 5.37
N SER A 138 22.35 7.04 4.43
CA SER A 138 23.03 7.75 3.34
C SER A 138 24.01 8.78 3.87
N GLN A 139 23.56 9.60 4.83
CA GLN A 139 24.40 10.63 5.43
C GLN A 139 25.57 10.01 6.21
N GLN A 140 25.34 8.90 6.92
CA GLN A 140 26.39 8.21 7.68
C GLN A 140 27.45 7.57 6.76
N LYS A 141 27.02 6.95 5.66
CA LYS A 141 27.90 6.15 4.79
C LYS A 141 28.54 6.97 3.66
N PHE A 142 27.79 7.88 3.07
CA PHE A 142 28.18 8.63 1.87
C PHE A 142 28.31 10.14 2.09
N LEU A 143 27.86 10.68 3.24
CA LEU A 143 27.82 12.12 3.54
C LEU A 143 27.05 12.93 2.47
N LYS A 144 26.02 12.31 1.90
CA LYS A 144 25.17 12.87 0.84
C LYS A 144 23.69 12.70 1.22
N ASP A 145 22.88 13.65 0.77
CA ASP A 145 21.44 13.52 0.76
C ASP A 145 20.98 12.47 -0.27
N LEU A 146 19.77 11.93 -0.09
CA LEU A 146 19.22 10.88 -0.96
C LEU A 146 19.16 11.29 -2.43
N ASP A 147 18.88 12.57 -2.71
CA ASP A 147 18.75 13.11 -4.07
C ASP A 147 20.10 13.25 -4.79
N GLN A 148 21.21 13.16 -4.06
CA GLN A 148 22.57 13.31 -4.58
C GLN A 148 23.29 11.97 -4.77
N LEU A 149 22.63 10.86 -4.44
CA LEU A 149 23.17 9.53 -4.60
C LEU A 149 23.23 9.15 -6.08
N SER A 150 24.34 8.51 -6.46
CA SER A 150 24.40 7.78 -7.74
C SER A 150 23.51 6.53 -7.70
N GLU A 151 23.14 5.99 -8.86
CA GLU A 151 22.28 4.80 -8.95
C GLU A 151 22.81 3.61 -8.14
N SER A 152 24.14 3.43 -8.10
CA SER A 152 24.78 2.35 -7.34
C SER A 152 24.75 2.58 -5.83
N GLU A 153 24.90 3.82 -5.37
CA GLU A 153 24.78 4.19 -3.96
C GLU A 153 23.32 4.07 -3.49
N LEU A 154 22.38 4.55 -4.30
CA LEU A 154 20.95 4.45 -4.03
C LEU A 154 20.51 2.99 -3.91
N LYS A 155 20.99 2.10 -4.79
CA LYS A 155 20.71 0.66 -4.68
C LYS A 155 21.19 0.08 -3.35
N GLN A 156 22.38 0.44 -2.87
CA GLN A 156 22.88 -0.02 -1.56
C GLN A 156 22.04 0.49 -0.39
N VAL A 157 21.50 1.71 -0.49
CA VAL A 157 20.61 2.26 0.54
C VAL A 157 19.27 1.51 0.56
N LEU A 158 18.72 1.20 -0.61
CA LEU A 158 17.49 0.41 -0.74
C LEU A 158 17.67 -1.02 -0.26
N GLU A 159 18.81 -1.66 -0.56
CA GLU A 159 19.15 -3.01 -0.09
C GLU A 159 19.36 -3.05 1.43
N ALA A 160 19.95 -2.02 2.03
CA ALA A 160 20.15 -1.96 3.48
C ALA A 160 18.84 -1.77 4.28
N TYR A 161 17.88 -1.05 3.71
CA TYR A 161 16.57 -0.82 4.30
C TYR A 161 15.46 -1.12 3.28
N PRO A 162 15.22 -2.41 2.97
CA PRO A 162 14.20 -2.81 2.01
C PRO A 162 12.81 -2.61 2.61
N LEU A 163 11.90 -2.04 1.83
CA LEU A 163 10.52 -1.85 2.25
C LEU A 163 9.70 -3.08 1.84
N ASN A 164 9.63 -4.06 2.74
CA ASN A 164 8.85 -5.28 2.54
C ASN A 164 7.42 -5.05 3.04
N LEU A 165 6.49 -4.86 2.11
CA LEU A 165 5.06 -4.69 2.39
C LEU A 165 4.33 -6.00 2.11
N GLY A 166 3.58 -6.49 3.09
CA GLY A 166 2.61 -7.55 2.92
C GLY A 166 1.20 -7.01 3.16
N GLU A 167 0.26 -7.33 2.28
CA GLU A 167 -1.16 -7.11 2.57
C GLU A 167 -1.77 -8.46 2.91
N SER A 168 -2.43 -8.54 4.06
CA SER A 168 -3.10 -9.74 4.53
C SER A 168 -4.58 -9.48 4.70
N THR A 169 -5.37 -10.55 4.65
CA THR A 169 -6.82 -10.43 4.82
C THR A 169 -7.14 -9.80 6.18
N PRO A 170 -8.02 -8.78 6.22
CA PRO A 170 -8.35 -8.13 7.49
C PRO A 170 -9.01 -9.13 8.43
N GLU A 171 -8.51 -9.18 9.67
CA GLU A 171 -9.23 -9.80 10.76
C GLU A 171 -10.25 -8.80 11.30
N VAL A 172 -11.51 -9.21 11.46
CA VAL A 172 -12.56 -8.33 11.96
C VAL A 172 -12.32 -8.11 13.45
N PHE A 173 -11.77 -6.95 13.82
CA PHE A 173 -11.66 -6.52 15.22
C PHE A 173 -12.71 -5.45 15.52
N SER A 174 -13.35 -5.57 16.69
CA SER A 174 -14.31 -4.60 17.23
C SER A 174 -13.63 -3.88 18.39
N LEU A 175 -13.63 -2.55 18.36
CA LEU A 175 -13.17 -1.71 19.47
C LEU A 175 -14.37 -1.25 20.30
#